data_AF-A0A2D9C4N4-F1
#
_entry.id   AF-A0A2D9C4N4-F1
#
_cell.length_a   1.000
_cell.length_b   1.000
_cell.length_c   1.000
_cell.angle_alpha   90.00
_cell.angle_beta   90.00
_cell.angle_gamma   90.00
#
_symmetry.space_group_name_H-M   'P 1'
#
loop_
_entity.id
_entity.type
_entity.pdbx_description
1 polymer ?
#
loop_
_entity_poly.entity_id
_entity_poly.type
_entity_poly.pdbx_seq_one_letter_code
_entity_poly.pdbx_strand_id
1 'polypeptide(L)'
;MNAHTGRTQPLTLCPAADTPCEDARMNLMDILDPACIIAPLQSVEKQGVINELIDRLGEQGQVSDVQSLKDAVWSREQTRTTGIGHGLAIPHGKCASLKGQALAIGKPQEPIDFEAIDTQPVHLVVLLASPPDKTKDHIEALAHISRMMNDSVFREAIYNANTPEEIFALVGNQTV
;
A
#
# COMPACT_ATOMS: atom_id res chain seq x y z
N MET A 1 -27.46 13.47 -61.00
CA MET A 1 -28.10 14.81 -60.97
C MET A 1 -29.53 14.63 -60.52
N ASN A 2 -29.95 15.46 -59.56
CA ASN A 2 -31.30 15.64 -58.96
C ASN A 2 -31.85 14.47 -58.11
N ALA A 3 -32.61 14.67 -57.04
CA ALA A 3 -32.79 15.77 -56.08
C ALA A 3 -33.65 15.20 -54.92
N HIS A 4 -33.30 15.57 -53.69
CA HIS A 4 -34.13 15.80 -52.50
C HIS A 4 -35.53 15.16 -52.40
N THR A 5 -35.76 14.38 -51.34
CA THR A 5 -36.91 14.59 -50.43
C THR A 5 -36.58 14.05 -49.04
N GLY A 6 -36.59 14.93 -48.06
CA GLY A 6 -36.41 14.59 -46.66
C GLY A 6 -37.66 13.93 -46.08
N ARG A 7 -37.43 13.00 -45.15
CA ARG A 7 -38.37 12.68 -44.07
C ARG A 7 -37.58 12.50 -42.79
N THR A 8 -37.88 13.39 -41.85
CA THR A 8 -37.51 13.33 -40.45
C THR A 8 -38.13 12.09 -39.81
N GLN A 9 -37.33 11.30 -39.11
CA GLN A 9 -37.81 10.30 -38.15
C GLN A 9 -37.33 10.69 -36.75
N PRO A 10 -38.16 10.46 -35.71
CA PRO A 10 -37.93 11.03 -34.40
C PRO A 10 -36.74 10.38 -33.70
N LEU A 11 -35.95 11.23 -33.02
CA LEU A 11 -34.98 10.83 -32.01
C LEU A 11 -35.73 10.11 -30.89
N THR A 12 -35.72 8.79 -30.90
CA THR A 12 -36.14 7.99 -29.74
C THR A 12 -35.09 8.20 -28.66
N LEU A 13 -35.52 8.84 -27.58
CA LEU A 13 -34.75 9.08 -26.36
C LEU A 13 -34.10 7.79 -25.85
N CYS A 14 -32.82 7.87 -25.48
CA CYS A 14 -32.20 6.92 -24.57
C CYS A 14 -33.03 6.81 -23.28
N PRO A 15 -33.29 5.60 -22.76
CA PRO A 15 -33.54 5.46 -21.33
C PRO A 15 -32.19 5.61 -20.61
N ALA A 16 -32.02 6.74 -19.92
CA ALA A 16 -30.98 6.92 -18.92
C ALA A 16 -31.42 6.21 -17.64
N ALA A 17 -30.72 5.13 -17.29
CA ALA A 17 -30.59 4.48 -15.98
C ALA A 17 -29.71 3.24 -16.28
N ASP A 18 -28.52 3.07 -15.72
CA ASP A 18 -28.27 2.94 -14.29
C ASP A 18 -26.82 3.29 -13.93
N THR A 19 -26.69 4.03 -12.83
CA THR A 19 -25.53 4.12 -11.93
C THR A 19 -24.21 4.65 -12.51
N PRO A 20 -23.64 5.76 -11.98
CA PRO A 20 -22.22 6.01 -12.19
C PRO A 20 -21.46 4.78 -11.69
N CYS A 21 -20.51 4.27 -12.48
CA CYS A 21 -19.46 3.42 -11.94
C CYS A 21 -18.78 4.25 -10.85
N GLU A 22 -19.20 4.06 -9.59
CA GLU A 22 -18.41 4.48 -8.45
C GLU A 22 -17.12 3.69 -8.58
N ASP A 23 -16.11 4.37 -9.12
CA ASP A 23 -14.73 3.99 -9.03
C ASP A 23 -14.48 3.70 -7.55
N ALA A 24 -14.54 2.41 -7.18
CA ALA A 24 -14.38 1.98 -5.80
C ALA A 24 -12.94 2.31 -5.44
N ARG A 25 -12.75 3.51 -4.90
CA ARG A 25 -11.44 4.01 -4.46
C ARG A 25 -10.89 2.96 -3.49
N MET A 26 -9.73 2.41 -3.84
CA MET A 26 -9.04 1.46 -2.99
C MET A 26 -8.89 2.02 -1.57
N ASN A 27 -9.34 1.25 -0.57
CA ASN A 27 -9.18 1.57 0.85
C ASN A 27 -8.07 0.69 1.45
N LEU A 28 -7.04 1.29 2.06
CA LEU A 28 -5.95 0.53 2.70
C LEU A 28 -6.43 -0.30 3.89
N MET A 29 -7.53 0.12 4.53
CA MET A 29 -8.11 -0.60 5.67
C MET A 29 -8.63 -1.99 5.27
N ASP A 30 -8.91 -2.23 4.00
CA ASP A 30 -9.35 -3.54 3.51
C ASP A 30 -8.22 -4.57 3.49
N ILE A 31 -6.96 -4.12 3.54
CA ILE A 31 -5.76 -4.96 3.46
C ILE A 31 -4.83 -4.82 4.68
N LEU A 32 -5.21 -3.99 5.66
CA LEU A 32 -4.47 -3.77 6.89
C LEU A 32 -5.20 -4.41 8.08
N ASP A 33 -4.61 -5.46 8.64
CA ASP A 33 -5.04 -6.01 9.93
C ASP A 33 -4.33 -5.25 11.07
N PRO A 34 -5.02 -4.81 12.13
CA PRO A 34 -4.39 -4.25 13.33
C PRO A 34 -3.24 -5.12 13.88
N ALA A 35 -3.37 -6.45 13.80
CA ALA A 35 -2.34 -7.39 14.25
C ALA A 35 -1.08 -7.39 13.36
N CYS A 36 -1.15 -6.80 12.16
CA CYS A 36 -0.01 -6.61 11.25
C CYS A 36 0.73 -5.28 11.48
N ILE A 37 0.46 -4.58 12.59
CA ILE A 37 1.16 -3.36 12.97
C ILE A 37 2.12 -3.65 14.14
N ILE A 38 3.38 -3.26 13.98
CA ILE A 38 4.44 -3.43 14.97
C ILE A 38 4.99 -2.07 15.36
N ALA A 39 4.81 -1.69 16.63
CA ALA A 39 5.34 -0.46 17.21
C ALA A 39 5.69 -0.70 18.70
N PRO A 40 6.98 -0.69 19.10
CA PRO A 40 8.16 -0.52 18.25
C PRO A 40 8.56 -1.82 17.50
N LEU A 41 9.18 -1.68 16.32
CA LEU A 41 9.95 -2.75 15.69
C LEU A 41 11.14 -3.15 16.57
N GLN A 42 11.51 -4.43 16.52
CA GLN A 42 12.66 -4.97 17.25
C GLN A 42 13.96 -4.83 16.46
N SER A 43 13.90 -5.04 15.14
CA SER A 43 15.07 -4.89 14.29
C SER A 43 15.37 -3.42 14.00
N VAL A 44 16.65 -3.08 13.99
CA VAL A 44 17.16 -1.77 13.52
C VAL A 44 17.89 -1.88 12.17
N GLU A 45 18.13 -3.11 11.69
CA GLU A 45 18.74 -3.34 10.38
C GLU A 45 17.66 -3.51 9.32
N LYS A 46 17.91 -2.89 8.16
CA LYS A 46 17.01 -2.87 7.00
C LYS A 46 16.42 -4.23 6.63
N GLN A 47 17.25 -5.25 6.45
CA GLN A 47 16.79 -6.60 6.09
C GLN A 47 16.01 -7.24 7.25
N GLY A 48 16.45 -7.04 8.49
CA GLY A 48 15.76 -7.55 9.66
C GLY A 48 14.37 -6.94 9.83
N VAL A 49 14.21 -5.65 9.54
CA VAL A 49 12.90 -4.95 9.57
C VAL A 49 11.95 -5.50 8.52
N ILE A 50 12.44 -5.72 7.30
CA ILE A 50 11.65 -6.36 6.23
C ILE A 50 11.21 -7.75 6.66
N ASN A 51 12.13 -8.55 7.22
CA ASN A 51 11.83 -9.90 7.67
C ASN A 51 10.82 -9.93 8.82
N GLU A 52 10.95 -9.04 9.81
CA GLU A 52 10.04 -8.92 10.95
C GLU A 52 8.60 -8.64 10.51
N LEU A 53 8.42 -7.74 9.54
CA LEU A 53 7.10 -7.44 8.97
C LEU A 53 6.54 -8.61 8.18
N ILE A 54 7.36 -9.30 7.39
CA ILE A 54 6.93 -10.48 6.63
C ILE A 54 6.57 -11.65 7.56
N ASP A 55 7.33 -11.84 8.63
CA ASP A 55 7.05 -12.85 9.65
C ASP A 55 5.70 -12.59 10.32
N ARG A 56 5.37 -11.32 10.61
CA ARG A 56 4.06 -10.95 11.14
C ARG A 56 2.91 -11.30 10.20
N LEU A 57 3.05 -11.03 8.89
CA LEU A 57 2.05 -11.46 7.90
C LEU A 57 1.86 -12.99 7.89
N GLY A 58 2.96 -13.74 8.07
CA GLY A 58 2.95 -15.19 8.19
C GLY A 58 2.19 -15.68 9.44
N GLU A 59 2.44 -15.07 10.59
CA GLU A 59 1.76 -15.38 11.85
C GLU A 59 0.24 -15.14 11.79
N GLN A 60 -0.20 -14.14 11.02
CA GLN A 60 -1.64 -13.90 10.76
C GLN A 60 -2.22 -14.81 9.67
N GLY A 61 -1.45 -15.76 9.15
CA GLY A 61 -1.93 -16.75 8.16
C GLY A 61 -2.22 -16.16 6.77
N GLN A 62 -1.69 -14.97 6.48
CA GLN A 62 -1.84 -14.28 5.20
C GLN A 62 -0.85 -14.81 4.13
N VAL A 63 0.22 -15.48 4.57
CA VAL A 63 1.30 -16.00 3.73
C VAL A 63 1.51 -17.49 4.03
N SER A 64 1.41 -18.35 3.01
CA SER A 64 1.59 -19.80 3.17
C SER A 64 3.06 -20.25 3.13
N ASP A 65 3.92 -19.44 2.52
CA ASP A 65 5.37 -19.64 2.43
C ASP A 65 6.06 -18.29 2.65
N VAL A 66 6.51 -18.10 3.89
CA VAL A 66 7.13 -16.88 4.40
C VAL A 66 8.49 -16.65 3.74
N GLN A 67 9.27 -17.72 3.52
CA GLN A 67 10.61 -17.59 2.93
C GLN A 67 10.53 -17.11 1.49
N SER A 68 9.61 -17.66 0.69
CA SER A 68 9.38 -17.19 -0.67
C SER A 68 8.99 -15.71 -0.74
N LEU A 69 8.27 -15.18 0.26
CA LEU A 69 7.95 -13.75 0.32
C LEU A 69 9.18 -12.91 0.72
N LYS A 70 9.97 -13.37 1.70
CA LYS A 70 11.24 -12.72 2.09
C LYS A 70 12.16 -12.56 0.89
N ASP A 71 12.35 -13.63 0.12
CA ASP A 71 13.22 -13.61 -1.07
C ASP A 71 12.69 -12.65 -2.15
N ALA A 72 11.37 -12.64 -2.37
CA ALA A 72 10.75 -11.76 -3.37
C ALA A 72 10.89 -10.27 -3.01
N VAL A 73 10.62 -9.90 -1.76
CA VAL A 73 10.74 -8.51 -1.29
C VAL A 73 12.20 -8.09 -1.23
N TRP A 74 13.10 -8.95 -0.75
CA TRP A 74 14.52 -8.64 -0.67
C TRP A 74 15.19 -8.51 -2.05
N SER A 75 14.81 -9.35 -3.01
CA SER A 75 15.27 -9.22 -4.40
C SER A 75 14.84 -7.87 -5.01
N ARG A 76 13.60 -7.44 -4.74
CA ARG A 76 13.11 -6.11 -5.14
C ARG A 76 13.89 -4.98 -4.48
N GLU A 77 14.16 -5.09 -3.18
CA GLU A 77 14.92 -4.10 -2.42
C GLU A 77 16.35 -3.92 -2.97
N GLN A 78 17.04 -5.02 -3.28
CA GLN A 78 18.41 -5.00 -3.80
C GLN A 78 18.53 -4.39 -5.20
N THR A 79 17.45 -4.35 -5.98
CA THR A 79 17.46 -3.65 -7.29
C THR A 79 17.60 -2.16 -7.10
N ARG A 80 16.88 -1.61 -6.12
CA ARG A 80 16.91 -0.21 -5.69
C ARG A 80 16.14 -0.10 -4.39
N THR A 81 16.70 0.65 -3.45
CA THR A 81 16.07 0.99 -2.17
C THR A 81 14.59 1.34 -2.33
N THR A 82 13.76 0.82 -1.41
CA THR A 82 12.37 1.23 -1.28
C THR A 82 12.15 2.27 -0.18
N GLY A 83 13.24 2.77 0.42
CA GLY A 83 13.24 4.04 1.13
C GLY A 83 13.00 5.19 0.14
N ILE A 84 11.77 5.65 0.03
CA ILE A 84 11.38 6.66 -0.98
C ILE A 84 11.63 8.11 -0.54
N GLY A 85 12.11 8.29 0.69
CA GLY A 85 12.42 9.58 1.29
C GLY A 85 11.33 10.08 2.23
N HIS A 86 11.54 11.27 2.79
CA HIS A 86 10.67 11.90 3.78
C HIS A 86 10.40 11.04 5.03
N GLY A 87 11.30 10.12 5.37
CA GLY A 87 11.14 9.22 6.52
C GLY A 87 10.26 7.99 6.26
N LEU A 88 9.96 7.65 5.00
CA LEU A 88 9.15 6.48 4.63
C LEU A 88 9.94 5.45 3.82
N ALA A 89 9.78 4.18 4.16
CA ALA A 89 10.08 3.07 3.27
C ALA A 89 8.82 2.27 2.94
N ILE A 90 8.73 1.78 1.70
CA ILE A 90 7.64 0.90 1.25
C ILE A 90 8.21 -0.39 0.63
N PRO A 91 8.83 -1.29 1.44
CA PRO A 91 9.25 -2.59 0.93
C PRO A 91 8.07 -3.31 0.31
N HIS A 92 8.24 -3.86 -0.88
CA HIS A 92 7.13 -4.48 -1.58
C HIS A 92 7.58 -5.64 -2.45
N GLY A 93 6.66 -6.58 -2.67
CA GLY A 93 6.93 -7.76 -3.46
C GLY A 93 5.65 -8.42 -3.96
N LYS A 94 5.79 -9.23 -5.01
CA LYS A 94 4.72 -10.12 -5.47
C LYS A 94 5.14 -11.56 -5.23
N CYS A 95 4.26 -12.34 -4.63
CA CYS A 95 4.53 -13.75 -4.34
C CYS A 95 3.26 -14.59 -4.42
N ALA A 96 3.36 -15.79 -4.98
CA ALA A 96 2.24 -16.71 -5.12
C ALA A 96 1.78 -17.31 -3.78
N SER A 97 2.55 -17.13 -2.71
CA SER A 97 2.23 -17.61 -1.37
C SER A 97 1.20 -16.77 -0.62
N LEU A 98 0.69 -15.69 -1.22
CA LEU A 98 -0.38 -14.87 -0.66
C LEU A 98 -1.76 -15.29 -1.19
N LYS A 99 -2.76 -15.24 -0.32
CA LYS A 99 -4.18 -15.43 -0.71
C LYS A 99 -4.81 -14.17 -1.32
N GLY A 100 -4.23 -13.00 -1.03
CA GLY A 100 -4.71 -11.69 -1.43
C GLY A 100 -3.65 -10.62 -1.10
N GLN A 101 -3.98 -9.34 -1.29
CA GLN A 101 -3.08 -8.28 -0.85
C GLN A 101 -2.93 -8.30 0.67
N ALA A 102 -1.73 -7.98 1.14
CA ALA A 102 -1.42 -7.90 2.56
C ALA A 102 -0.57 -6.66 2.84
N LEU A 103 -0.90 -5.96 3.92
CA LEU A 103 -0.19 -4.78 4.40
C LEU A 103 0.28 -5.02 5.84
N ALA A 104 1.54 -4.70 6.11
CA ALA A 104 2.07 -4.58 7.47
C ALA A 104 2.72 -3.22 7.66
N ILE A 105 2.60 -2.67 8.87
CA ILE A 105 3.20 -1.39 9.21
C ILE A 105 4.18 -1.60 10.37
N GLY A 106 5.40 -1.11 10.20
CA GLY A 106 6.43 -1.13 11.21
C GLY A 106 6.84 0.28 11.57
N LYS A 107 6.87 0.57 12.87
CA LYS A 107 7.43 1.80 13.41
C LYS A 107 8.62 1.47 14.30
N PRO A 108 9.86 1.85 13.95
CA PRO A 108 10.99 1.63 14.83
C PRO A 108 10.95 2.59 16.03
N GLN A 109 11.61 2.20 17.12
CA GLN A 109 11.71 3.05 18.32
C GLN A 109 12.49 4.34 18.02
N GLU A 110 13.54 4.24 17.22
CA GLU A 110 14.32 5.36 16.69
C GLU A 110 14.37 5.25 15.17
N PRO A 111 14.46 6.37 14.41
CA PRO A 111 14.58 6.31 12.96
C PRO A 111 15.81 5.51 12.52
N ILE A 112 15.63 4.62 11.54
CA ILE A 112 16.66 3.67 11.11
C ILE A 112 17.27 4.07 9.77
N ASP A 113 18.53 3.71 9.55
CA ASP A 113 19.12 3.78 8.22
C ASP A 113 18.52 2.68 7.33
N PHE A 114 17.78 3.12 6.31
CA PHE A 114 17.18 2.25 5.31
C PHE A 114 17.80 2.47 3.92
N GLU A 115 18.91 3.20 3.85
CA GLU A 115 19.53 3.65 2.60
C GLU A 115 18.49 4.37 1.71
N ALA A 116 17.71 5.28 2.29
CA ALA A 116 16.67 6.00 1.55
C ALA A 116 17.27 6.86 0.43
N ILE A 117 16.48 7.13 -0.61
CA ILE A 117 16.92 7.88 -1.79
C ILE A 117 17.41 9.32 -1.46
N ASP A 118 16.85 9.92 -0.41
CA ASP A 118 17.21 11.25 0.10
C ASP A 118 18.23 11.20 1.25
N THR A 119 18.78 10.01 1.51
CA THR A 119 19.73 9.69 2.57
C THR A 119 19.24 10.04 3.98
N GLN A 120 17.92 10.23 4.18
CA GLN A 120 17.36 10.48 5.50
C GLN A 120 16.97 9.16 6.19
N PRO A 121 17.05 9.10 7.54
CA PRO A 121 16.53 7.96 8.29
C PRO A 121 15.03 7.74 8.05
N VAL A 122 14.59 6.49 8.16
CA VAL A 122 13.19 6.09 8.00
C VAL A 122 12.51 6.00 9.37
N HIS A 123 11.36 6.66 9.49
CA HIS A 123 10.50 6.72 10.68
C HIS A 123 9.34 5.73 10.61
N LEU A 124 8.97 5.28 9.40
CA LEU A 124 7.85 4.36 9.18
C LEU A 124 8.15 3.45 7.99
N VAL A 125 7.88 2.16 8.15
CA VAL A 125 8.01 1.15 7.11
C VAL A 125 6.63 0.58 6.83
N VAL A 126 6.19 0.62 5.57
CA VAL A 126 4.90 0.07 5.14
C VAL A 126 5.17 -1.05 4.14
N LEU A 127 5.13 -2.30 4.61
CA LEU A 127 5.33 -3.47 3.75
C LEU A 127 4.05 -3.75 2.96
N LEU A 128 4.16 -3.86 1.64
CA LEU A 128 3.05 -4.25 0.76
C LEU A 128 3.39 -5.53 -0.02
N ALA A 129 2.55 -6.56 0.11
CA ALA A 129 2.68 -7.79 -0.65
C ALA A 129 1.38 -8.13 -1.39
N SER A 130 1.50 -8.76 -2.55
CA SER A 130 0.33 -9.24 -3.29
C SER A 130 0.63 -10.48 -4.14
N PRO A 131 -0.40 -11.24 -4.54
CA PRO A 131 -0.29 -12.22 -5.61
C PRO A 131 0.17 -11.59 -6.95
N PRO A 132 0.80 -12.36 -7.85
CA PRO A 132 1.26 -11.86 -9.15
C PRO A 132 0.15 -11.32 -10.07
N ASP A 133 -1.04 -11.91 -10.01
CA ASP A 133 -2.23 -11.53 -10.80
C ASP A 133 -2.88 -10.22 -10.30
N LYS A 134 -2.54 -9.76 -9.10
CA LYS A 134 -3.05 -8.53 -8.46
C LYS A 134 -2.20 -7.29 -8.73
N THR A 135 -1.65 -7.19 -9.95
CA THR A 135 -0.69 -6.13 -10.30
C THR A 135 -1.28 -4.71 -10.25
N LYS A 136 -2.52 -4.53 -10.73
CA LYS A 136 -3.18 -3.21 -10.73
C LYS A 136 -3.42 -2.74 -9.29
N ASP A 137 -4.09 -3.57 -8.49
CA ASP A 137 -4.40 -3.31 -7.09
C ASP A 137 -3.10 -3.02 -6.28
N HIS A 138 -2.00 -3.71 -6.58
CA HIS A 138 -0.69 -3.45 -5.97
C HIS A 138 -0.17 -2.04 -6.26
N ILE A 139 -0.24 -1.58 -7.51
CA ILE A 139 0.21 -0.23 -7.89
C ILE A 139 -0.70 0.84 -7.28
N GLU A 140 -2.00 0.59 -7.21
CA GLU A 140 -2.98 1.48 -6.59
C GLU A 140 -2.70 1.65 -5.09
N ALA A 141 -2.37 0.55 -4.38
CA ALA A 141 -1.97 0.60 -2.98
C ALA A 141 -0.70 1.43 -2.76
N LEU A 142 0.35 1.22 -3.57
CA LEU A 142 1.59 2.01 -3.51
C LEU A 142 1.31 3.50 -3.71
N ALA A 143 0.48 3.84 -4.70
CA ALA A 143 0.11 5.22 -4.99
C ALA A 143 -0.73 5.83 -3.86
N HIS A 144 -1.63 5.06 -3.24
CA HIS A 144 -2.40 5.47 -2.08
C HIS A 144 -1.48 5.78 -0.89
N ILE A 145 -0.59 4.85 -0.52
CA ILE A 145 0.38 5.03 0.58
C ILE A 145 1.23 6.29 0.34
N SER A 146 1.74 6.47 -0.88
CA SER A 146 2.55 7.64 -1.22
C SER A 146 1.77 8.96 -1.12
N ARG A 147 0.51 9.01 -1.59
CA ARG A 147 -0.34 10.20 -1.45
C ARG A 147 -0.64 10.53 0.01
N MET A 148 -0.97 9.53 0.81
CA MET A 148 -1.23 9.67 2.24
C MET A 148 -0.03 10.29 2.97
N MET A 149 1.19 9.85 2.61
CA MET A 149 2.43 10.34 3.22
C MET A 149 2.93 11.69 2.66
N ASN A 150 2.29 12.23 1.63
CA ASN A 150 2.53 13.59 1.14
C ASN A 150 1.78 14.65 1.96
N ASP A 151 0.72 14.26 2.68
CA ASP A 151 0.09 15.14 3.66
C ASP A 151 1.04 15.28 4.88
N SER A 152 1.55 16.49 5.08
CA SER A 152 2.48 16.76 6.18
C SER A 152 1.82 16.63 7.55
N VAL A 153 0.54 16.94 7.69
CA VAL A 153 -0.19 16.82 8.96
C VAL A 153 -0.31 15.35 9.34
N PHE A 154 -0.70 14.50 8.38
CA PHE A 154 -0.77 13.06 8.61
C PHE A 154 0.62 12.46 8.89
N ARG A 155 1.62 12.82 8.07
CA ARG A 155 2.98 12.30 8.21
C ARG A 155 3.57 12.61 9.58
N GLU A 156 3.43 13.85 10.06
CA GLU A 156 3.88 14.20 11.41
C GLU A 156 3.08 13.45 12.49
N ALA A 157 1.76 13.29 12.33
CA ALA A 157 0.96 12.56 13.29
C ALA A 157 1.39 11.08 13.42
N ILE A 158 1.56 10.37 12.29
CA ILE A 158 1.99 8.97 12.31
C ILE A 158 3.45 8.81 12.78
N TYR A 159 4.31 9.80 12.56
CA TYR A 159 5.67 9.83 13.12
C TYR A 159 5.71 10.11 14.63
N ASN A 160 4.62 10.58 15.24
CA ASN A 160 4.51 10.75 16.69
C ASN A 160 3.70 9.64 17.40
N ALA A 161 2.95 8.81 16.68
CA ALA A 161 2.20 7.68 17.24
C ALA A 161 3.12 6.59 17.83
N ASN A 162 2.85 6.08 19.02
CA ASN A 162 3.74 5.11 19.70
C ASN A 162 3.15 3.71 19.84
N THR A 163 1.87 3.52 19.47
CA THR A 163 1.22 2.22 19.58
C THR A 163 0.60 1.75 18.27
N PRO A 164 0.40 0.43 18.09
CA PRO A 164 -0.32 -0.13 16.95
C PRO A 164 -1.71 0.47 16.75
N GLU A 165 -2.44 0.72 17.84
CA GLU A 165 -3.80 1.25 17.82
C GLU A 165 -3.84 2.69 17.32
N GLU A 166 -2.90 3.53 17.77
CA GLU A 166 -2.77 4.92 17.31
C GLU A 166 -2.46 4.97 15.80
N ILE A 167 -1.54 4.12 15.33
CA ILE A 167 -1.19 4.00 13.92
C ILE A 167 -2.41 3.54 13.10
N PHE A 168 -3.10 2.49 13.54
CA PHE A 168 -4.28 1.97 12.86
C PHE A 168 -5.39 3.04 12.75
N ALA A 169 -5.67 3.75 13.84
CA ALA A 169 -6.67 4.81 13.88
C ALA A 169 -6.31 5.98 12.95
N LEU A 170 -5.02 6.36 12.89
CA LEU A 170 -4.56 7.41 12.00
C LEU A 170 -4.77 7.02 10.53
N VAL A 171 -4.38 5.80 10.13
CA VAL A 171 -4.57 5.31 8.75
C VAL A 171 -6.05 5.25 8.39
N GLY A 172 -6.91 4.77 9.30
CA GLY A 172 -8.36 4.69 9.06
C GLY A 172 -9.08 6.02 8.94
N ASN A 173 -8.52 7.10 9.51
CA ASN A 173 -9.08 8.44 9.43
C ASN A 173 -8.65 9.21 8.17
N GLN A 174 -7.73 8.66 7.37
CA GLN A 174 -7.28 9.32 6.14
C GLN A 174 -8.27 9.09 5.01
N THR A 175 -8.72 10.20 4.42
CA THR A 175 -9.50 10.19 3.17
C THR A 175 -8.63 10.80 2.07
N VAL A 176 -7.93 9.96 1.30
CA VAL A 176 -7.14 10.39 0.12
C VAL A 176 -7.87 10.24 -1.21
#